data_AF-A0A0Q8CNX9-F1
#
_entry.id   AF-A0A0Q8CNX9-F1
#
_cell.length_a   1.000
_cell.length_b   1.000
_cell.length_c   1.000
_cell.angle_alpha   90.00
_cell.angle_beta   90.00
_cell.angle_gamma   90.00
#
_symmetry.space_group_name_H-M   'P 1'
#
loop_
_entity.id
_entity.type
_entity.pdbx_description
1 polymer ?
#
loop_
_entity_poly.entity_id
_entity_poly.type
_entity_poly.pdbx_seq_one_letter_code
_entity_poly.pdbx_strand_id
1 'polypeptide(L)'
;MTATAPLRIVVIAPLRFPIRRPHAGGLESAVWNEVSQLRRRGHSVTLIAPEGSDFLGPEDAFSIPPLAWPDRARPTDDTYPDSYYCRTIPALGRALDKVSAQSGSYDLISNHCLHGLPLSRAGELGVPMVTTLHTPVDRHLVESHARATGRRSEFMAVSEHTRVQWAAAGVDSHVLPNAVDPDTWRLGRGGGDLVWFGRIVPEKAPHLAIEVAKRLGRTLVIAGRIGDDDYADRHVVPALGDSIRYAGQLSPVQLARLVGRSACSISTPAWEEPFGLVAPEALMCGTPVVSFAVGGVTEIAAASVGMETAPRNDISELADRAAGLIDRTDRDPEFRRAIRGAAQSRYSLPVRTAALEERFRTVLAGPAEAEEVAA
;
A
#
# COMPACT_ATOMS: atom_id res chain seq x y z
N MET A 1 -27.50 -1.13 7.46
CA MET A 1 -26.19 -1.43 8.04
C MET A 1 -26.25 -1.05 9.51
N THR A 2 -26.35 -2.03 10.40
CA THR A 2 -26.25 -1.80 11.84
C THR A 2 -24.89 -1.19 12.13
N ALA A 3 -24.88 -0.02 12.77
CA ALA A 3 -23.63 0.62 13.16
C ALA A 3 -22.89 -0.32 14.12
N THR A 4 -21.67 -0.71 13.75
CA THR A 4 -20.78 -1.52 14.58
C THR A 4 -20.50 -0.77 15.87
N ALA A 5 -20.42 -1.49 16.99
CA ALA A 5 -20.02 -0.90 18.25
C ALA A 5 -18.63 -0.25 18.09
N PRO A 6 -18.43 1.00 18.54
CA PRO A 6 -17.12 1.65 18.49
C PRO A 6 -16.06 0.80 19.22
N LEU A 7 -14.89 0.66 18.58
CA LEU A 7 -13.73 -0.04 19.13
C LEU A 7 -12.63 0.96 19.47
N ARG A 8 -11.78 0.60 20.43
CA ARG A 8 -10.57 1.31 20.84
C ARG A 8 -9.36 0.59 20.25
N ILE A 9 -8.84 1.11 19.15
CA ILE A 9 -7.87 0.42 18.29
C ILE A 9 -6.51 1.13 18.41
N VAL A 10 -5.46 0.35 18.66
CA VAL A 10 -4.08 0.82 18.49
C VAL A 10 -3.62 0.47 17.08
N VAL A 11 -3.21 1.45 16.30
CA VAL A 11 -2.59 1.24 14.99
C VAL A 11 -1.08 1.43 15.12
N ILE A 12 -0.31 0.40 14.77
CA ILE A 12 1.16 0.47 14.73
C ILE A 12 1.59 0.68 13.28
N ALA A 13 2.10 1.87 12.97
CA ALA A 13 2.53 2.24 11.62
C ALA A 13 3.91 1.64 11.25
N PRO A 14 4.28 1.63 9.94
CA PRO A 14 5.68 1.56 9.56
C PRO A 14 6.46 2.74 10.14
N LEU A 15 7.75 2.52 10.39
CA LEU A 15 8.58 3.46 11.15
C LEU A 15 9.56 4.28 10.30
N ARG A 16 9.59 4.04 8.98
CA ARG A 16 10.53 4.71 8.08
C ARG A 16 10.10 6.14 7.75
N PHE A 17 8.81 6.35 7.52
CA PHE A 17 8.26 7.63 7.10
C PHE A 17 7.07 8.04 7.97
N PRO A 18 6.88 9.35 8.20
CA PRO A 18 5.66 9.85 8.81
C PRO A 18 4.41 9.50 7.99
N ILE A 19 3.34 9.10 8.68
CA ILE A 19 2.03 8.82 8.10
C ILE A 19 1.30 10.13 7.84
N ARG A 20 1.62 10.75 6.71
CA ARG A 20 1.04 12.03 6.27
C ARG A 20 0.94 12.12 4.75
N ARG A 21 0.21 13.12 4.26
CA ARG A 21 0.16 13.47 2.82
C ARG A 21 1.21 14.55 2.47
N PRO A 22 1.82 14.52 1.28
CA PRO A 22 1.81 13.41 0.32
C PRO A 22 2.49 12.15 0.89
N HIS A 23 1.94 10.99 0.57
CA HIS A 23 2.43 9.71 1.11
C HIS A 23 3.80 9.38 0.54
N ALA A 24 4.67 8.79 1.37
CA ALA A 24 5.97 8.32 0.94
C ALA A 24 5.90 7.02 0.11
N GLY A 25 4.83 6.24 0.26
CA GLY A 25 4.62 4.97 -0.43
C GLY A 25 3.22 4.42 -0.24
N GLY A 26 2.97 3.25 -0.84
CA GLY A 26 1.67 2.56 -0.75
C GLY A 26 1.35 2.10 0.68
N LEU A 27 2.37 1.74 1.47
CA LEU A 27 2.21 1.35 2.86
C LEU A 27 1.74 2.54 3.72
N GLU A 28 2.41 3.70 3.59
CA GLU A 28 2.01 4.92 4.31
C GLU A 28 0.61 5.37 3.90
N SER A 29 0.25 5.24 2.61
CA SER A 29 -1.11 5.52 2.12
C SER A 29 -2.15 4.57 2.73
N ALA A 30 -1.86 3.27 2.79
CA ALA A 30 -2.76 2.28 3.36
C ALA A 30 -3.05 2.56 4.85
N VAL A 31 -2.01 2.81 5.66
CA VAL A 31 -2.16 3.10 7.09
C VAL A 31 -2.87 4.44 7.31
N TRP A 32 -2.53 5.49 6.53
CA TRP A 32 -3.22 6.77 6.63
C TRP A 32 -4.73 6.62 6.35
N ASN A 33 -5.07 5.89 5.30
CA ASN A 33 -6.46 5.64 4.93
C ASN A 33 -7.19 4.79 5.99
N GLU A 34 -6.54 3.76 6.54
CA GLU A 34 -7.12 2.92 7.59
C GLU A 34 -7.46 3.74 8.84
N VAL A 35 -6.51 4.50 9.38
CA VAL A 35 -6.74 5.38 10.54
C VAL A 35 -7.87 6.37 10.26
N SER A 36 -7.84 6.99 9.07
CA SER A 36 -8.84 7.98 8.68
C SER A 36 -10.25 7.38 8.56
N GLN A 37 -10.38 6.17 7.98
CA GLN A 37 -11.67 5.49 7.83
C GLN A 37 -12.21 4.95 9.16
N LEU A 38 -11.36 4.34 10.00
CA LEU A 38 -11.77 3.84 11.31
C LEU A 38 -12.28 4.99 12.19
N ARG A 39 -11.58 6.12 12.24
CA ARG A 39 -12.05 7.32 12.95
C ARG A 39 -13.36 7.86 12.38
N ARG A 40 -13.50 7.93 11.04
CA ARG A 40 -14.75 8.34 10.39
C ARG A 40 -15.95 7.44 10.74
N ARG A 41 -15.70 6.15 11.00
CA ARG A 41 -16.73 5.19 11.42
C ARG A 41 -16.97 5.16 12.93
N GLY A 42 -16.35 6.08 13.68
CA GLY A 42 -16.59 6.26 15.12
C GLY A 42 -15.68 5.46 16.04
N HIS A 43 -14.72 4.69 15.50
CA HIS A 43 -13.72 4.03 16.34
C HIS A 43 -12.75 5.03 16.96
N SER A 44 -12.34 4.78 18.21
CA SER A 44 -11.26 5.50 18.86
C SER A 44 -9.93 4.90 18.41
N VAL A 45 -9.09 5.68 17.75
CA VAL A 45 -7.82 5.18 17.17
C VAL A 45 -6.62 5.88 17.80
N THR A 46 -5.80 5.12 18.50
CA THR A 46 -4.46 5.51 18.98
C THR A 46 -3.43 5.13 17.92
N LEU A 47 -2.64 6.09 17.44
CA LEU A 47 -1.62 5.84 16.42
C LEU A 47 -0.22 5.84 17.03
N ILE A 48 0.51 4.74 16.89
CA ILE A 48 1.96 4.66 17.13
C ILE A 48 2.64 4.84 15.78
N ALA A 49 3.29 5.98 15.56
CA ALA A 49 3.91 6.30 14.27
C ALA A 49 5.08 7.29 14.41
N PRO A 50 5.90 7.44 13.35
CA PRO A 50 6.96 8.45 13.35
C PRO A 50 6.43 9.86 13.59
N GLU A 51 7.23 10.67 14.28
CA GLU A 51 7.00 12.09 14.51
C GLU A 51 6.65 12.82 13.20
N GLY A 52 5.70 13.75 13.27
CA GLY A 52 5.19 14.48 12.10
C GLY A 52 4.06 13.76 11.34
N SER A 53 3.56 12.61 11.83
CA SER A 53 2.37 11.95 11.27
C SER A 53 1.08 12.74 11.58
N ASP A 54 0.10 12.75 10.66
CA ASP A 54 -1.10 13.60 10.73
C ASP A 54 -2.05 13.30 11.92
N PHE A 55 -1.99 12.09 12.46
CA PHE A 55 -3.00 11.56 13.38
C PHE A 55 -2.50 11.28 14.79
N LEU A 56 -1.29 11.74 15.13
CA LEU A 56 -0.69 11.55 16.44
C LEU A 56 -1.58 12.15 17.53
N GLY A 57 -1.72 11.42 18.63
CA GLY A 57 -2.36 11.90 19.84
C GLY A 57 -1.42 12.76 20.69
N PRO A 58 -1.89 13.26 21.84
CA PRO A 58 -1.09 14.08 22.75
C PRO A 58 -0.06 13.27 23.56
N GLU A 59 -0.08 11.94 23.50
CA GLU A 59 0.84 11.09 24.24
C GLU A 59 2.17 10.92 23.50
N ASP A 60 3.23 11.54 24.04
CA ASP A 60 4.59 11.50 23.48
C ASP A 60 5.13 10.07 23.33
N ALA A 61 4.69 9.13 24.18
CA ALA A 61 5.11 7.73 24.13
C ALA A 61 4.75 7.03 22.82
N PHE A 62 3.75 7.52 22.08
CA PHE A 62 3.31 6.97 20.79
C PHE A 62 3.89 7.73 19.59
N SER A 63 4.62 8.82 19.83
CA SER A 63 5.40 9.54 18.81
C SER A 63 6.80 8.94 18.71
N ILE A 64 7.08 8.27 17.60
CA ILE A 64 8.35 7.56 17.39
C ILE A 64 9.37 8.51 16.76
N PRO A 65 10.60 8.63 17.29
CA PRO A 65 11.62 9.48 16.70
C PRO A 65 11.89 9.12 15.23
N PRO A 66 12.00 10.13 14.34
CA PRO A 66 12.24 9.89 12.93
C PRO A 66 13.67 9.36 12.71
N LEU A 67 13.87 8.76 11.54
CA LEU A 67 15.21 8.35 11.10
C LEU A 67 16.11 9.58 10.95
N ALA A 68 17.28 9.54 11.58
CA ALA A 68 18.33 10.53 11.44
C ALA A 68 19.46 9.93 10.60
N TRP A 69 19.60 10.44 9.38
CA TRP A 69 20.62 9.99 8.44
C TRP A 69 21.93 10.78 8.66
N PRO A 70 23.10 10.14 8.53
CA PRO A 70 24.38 10.86 8.52
C PRO A 70 24.45 11.89 7.37
N ASP A 71 25.25 12.93 7.57
CA ASP A 71 25.51 13.92 6.52
C ASP A 71 26.04 13.23 5.25
N ARG A 72 25.52 13.65 4.08
CA ARG A 72 25.86 13.12 2.75
C ARG A 72 25.43 11.67 2.48
N ALA A 73 24.64 11.05 3.37
CA ALA A 73 24.02 9.76 3.05
C ALA A 73 23.14 9.87 1.80
N ARG A 74 23.12 8.81 0.99
CA ARG A 74 22.19 8.61 -0.13
C ARG A 74 21.21 7.50 0.26
N PRO A 75 20.16 7.81 1.06
CA PRO A 75 19.25 6.80 1.57
C PRO A 75 18.43 6.18 0.45
N THR A 76 18.36 4.85 0.45
CA THR A 76 17.46 4.05 -0.37
C THR A 76 16.29 3.55 0.47
N ASP A 77 15.19 3.14 -0.16
CA ASP A 77 13.99 2.69 0.54
C ASP A 77 14.13 1.44 1.43
N ASP A 78 15.22 0.71 1.27
CA ASP A 78 15.57 -0.52 2.00
C ASP A 78 16.75 -0.36 2.97
N THR A 79 17.41 0.81 3.00
CA THR A 79 18.47 1.11 3.97
C THR A 79 17.92 1.76 5.24
N TYR A 80 18.61 1.51 6.36
CA TYR A 80 18.28 2.07 7.67
C TYR A 80 19.56 2.60 8.36
N PRO A 81 19.53 3.82 8.92
CA PRO A 81 20.67 4.38 9.67
C PRO A 81 20.73 3.80 11.09
N ASP A 82 21.87 3.93 11.76
CA ASP A 82 22.04 3.49 13.16
C ASP A 82 20.97 4.07 14.11
N SER A 83 20.50 5.29 13.85
CA SER A 83 19.43 5.92 14.62
C SER A 83 18.16 5.07 14.68
N TYR A 84 17.90 4.27 13.64
CA TYR A 84 16.77 3.34 13.63
C TYR A 84 16.88 2.36 14.79
N TYR A 85 18.03 1.71 14.92
CA TYR A 85 18.25 0.67 15.92
C TYR A 85 18.46 1.25 17.32
N CYS A 86 19.16 2.38 17.46
CA CYS A 86 19.49 2.94 18.78
C CYS A 86 18.45 3.94 19.34
N ARG A 87 17.53 4.46 18.51
CA ARG A 87 16.49 5.41 18.95
C ARG A 87 15.08 4.96 18.60
N THR A 88 14.82 4.65 17.32
CA THR A 88 13.47 4.34 16.83
C THR A 88 12.93 3.03 17.42
N ILE A 89 13.70 1.94 17.39
CA ILE A 89 13.29 0.64 17.95
C ILE A 89 13.11 0.67 19.48
N PRO A 90 14.01 1.28 20.28
CA PRO A 90 13.78 1.46 21.71
C PRO A 90 12.53 2.30 22.03
N ALA A 91 12.22 3.31 21.20
CA ALA A 91 10.98 4.09 21.36
C ALA A 91 9.73 3.25 21.06
N LEU A 92 9.78 2.41 20.02
CA LEU A 92 8.72 1.43 19.76
C LEU A 92 8.54 0.48 20.96
N GLY A 93 9.63 0.02 21.58
CA GLY A 93 9.58 -0.79 22.79
C GLY A 93 8.81 -0.11 23.93
N ARG A 94 9.11 1.16 24.21
CA ARG A 94 8.39 1.96 25.23
C ARG A 94 6.92 2.17 24.88
N ALA A 95 6.60 2.37 23.60
CA ALA A 95 5.21 2.48 23.13
C ALA A 95 4.44 1.17 23.39
N LEU A 96 5.07 0.01 23.12
CA LEU A 96 4.49 -1.30 23.41
C LEU A 96 4.34 -1.58 24.91
N ASP A 97 5.31 -1.15 25.73
CA ASP A 97 5.20 -1.24 27.20
C ASP A 97 4.00 -0.45 27.72
N LYS A 98 3.79 0.75 27.17
CA LYS A 98 2.65 1.60 27.48
C LYS A 98 1.32 0.94 27.10
N VAL A 99 1.24 0.34 25.90
CA VAL A 99 0.06 -0.43 25.46
C VAL A 99 -0.22 -1.59 26.42
N SER A 100 0.80 -2.37 26.78
CA SER A 100 0.67 -3.50 27.71
C SER A 100 0.19 -3.05 29.10
N ALA A 101 0.78 -1.99 29.65
CA ALA A 101 0.40 -1.41 30.94
C ALA A 101 -1.04 -0.85 30.96
N GLN A 102 -1.60 -0.55 29.79
CA GLN A 102 -2.94 0.01 29.63
C GLN A 102 -3.85 -0.92 28.82
N SER A 103 -3.57 -2.23 28.77
CA SER A 103 -4.24 -3.19 27.88
C SER A 103 -5.77 -3.15 27.96
N GLY A 104 -6.36 -2.97 29.16
CA GLY A 104 -7.82 -2.82 29.33
C GLY A 104 -8.44 -1.56 28.68
N SER A 105 -7.61 -0.63 28.19
CA SER A 105 -8.02 0.57 27.46
C SER A 105 -8.17 0.34 25.95
N TYR A 106 -7.77 -0.84 25.45
CA TYR A 106 -7.74 -1.15 24.03
C TYR A 106 -8.46 -2.47 23.76
N ASP A 107 -9.17 -2.53 22.64
CA ASP A 107 -9.85 -3.74 22.20
C ASP A 107 -8.97 -4.53 21.21
N LEU A 108 -8.19 -3.81 20.38
CA LEU A 108 -7.41 -4.44 19.31
C LEU A 108 -6.15 -3.64 18.96
N ILE A 109 -5.11 -4.36 18.50
CA ILE A 109 -3.96 -3.80 17.79
C ILE A 109 -4.06 -4.13 16.29
N SER A 110 -4.05 -3.12 15.42
CA SER A 110 -3.81 -3.25 13.98
C SER A 110 -2.34 -2.91 13.67
N ASN A 111 -1.55 -3.92 13.31
CA ASN A 111 -0.11 -3.81 13.12
C ASN A 111 0.26 -3.75 11.62
N HIS A 112 1.07 -2.75 11.27
CA HIS A 112 1.68 -2.57 9.95
C HIS A 112 3.19 -2.32 10.05
N CYS A 113 3.78 -2.53 11.23
CA CYS A 113 5.21 -2.37 11.44
C CYS A 113 5.98 -3.48 10.71
N LEU A 114 7.04 -3.09 9.99
CA LEU A 114 7.92 -4.03 9.30
C LEU A 114 9.09 -4.52 10.17
N HIS A 115 9.11 -4.16 11.46
CA HIS A 115 10.07 -4.68 12.42
C HIS A 115 9.43 -5.83 13.24
N GLY A 116 10.23 -6.82 13.63
CA GLY A 116 9.72 -8.01 14.34
C GLY A 116 9.24 -7.78 15.78
N LEU A 117 9.61 -6.65 16.39
CA LEU A 117 9.36 -6.38 17.82
C LEU A 117 7.88 -6.46 18.24
N PRO A 118 6.90 -5.88 17.51
CA PRO A 118 5.48 -6.06 17.86
C PRO A 118 5.04 -7.53 17.78
N LEU A 119 5.51 -8.28 16.77
CA LEU A 119 5.16 -9.68 16.59
C LEU A 119 5.70 -10.55 17.72
N SER A 120 6.97 -10.37 18.11
CA SER A 120 7.60 -11.16 19.19
C SER A 120 6.95 -10.92 20.55
N ARG A 121 6.31 -9.76 20.73
CA ARG A 121 5.64 -9.38 21.99
C ARG A 121 4.13 -9.60 21.94
N ALA A 122 3.56 -10.09 20.84
CA ALA A 122 2.12 -10.09 20.61
C ALA A 122 1.31 -10.67 21.78
N GLY A 123 1.73 -11.81 22.36
CA GLY A 123 1.00 -12.42 23.47
C GLY A 123 1.28 -11.84 24.86
N GLU A 124 2.23 -10.92 24.99
CA GLU A 124 2.54 -10.20 26.24
C GLU A 124 1.81 -8.85 26.34
N LEU A 125 1.25 -8.36 25.24
CA LEU A 125 0.59 -7.05 25.20
C LEU A 125 -0.78 -7.05 25.89
N GLY A 126 -1.39 -8.21 26.11
CA GLY A 126 -2.74 -8.33 26.69
C GLY A 126 -3.86 -7.81 25.79
N VAL A 127 -3.57 -7.50 24.52
CA VAL A 127 -4.52 -7.00 23.52
C VAL A 127 -4.37 -7.85 22.25
N PRO A 128 -5.47 -8.40 21.67
CA PRO A 128 -5.39 -9.17 20.44
C PRO A 128 -4.83 -8.33 19.28
N MET A 129 -4.02 -8.96 18.42
CA MET A 129 -3.31 -8.30 17.33
C MET A 129 -3.70 -8.88 15.96
N VAL A 130 -3.97 -8.00 15.01
CA VAL A 130 -4.08 -8.30 13.58
C VAL A 130 -2.94 -7.59 12.86
N THR A 131 -2.15 -8.32 12.08
CA THR A 131 -1.03 -7.77 11.31
C THR A 131 -1.34 -7.84 9.82
N THR A 132 -1.15 -6.74 9.09
CA THR A 132 -1.27 -6.77 7.62
C THR A 132 0.10 -6.92 6.96
N LEU A 133 0.24 -7.96 6.14
CA LEU A 133 1.43 -8.31 5.36
C LEU A 133 1.43 -7.51 4.05
N HIS A 134 2.30 -6.51 3.97
CA HIS A 134 2.40 -5.58 2.82
C HIS A 134 3.58 -5.85 1.89
N THR A 135 4.50 -6.73 2.30
CA THR A 135 5.78 -7.00 1.65
C THR A 135 5.92 -8.48 1.30
N PRO A 136 6.88 -8.84 0.43
CA PRO A 136 7.33 -10.23 0.34
C PRO A 136 7.77 -10.77 1.71
N VAL A 137 7.95 -12.09 1.78
CA VAL A 137 8.32 -12.80 3.02
C VAL A 137 9.60 -12.23 3.60
N ASP A 138 9.51 -11.77 4.84
CA ASP A 138 10.65 -11.35 5.65
C ASP A 138 10.94 -12.41 6.73
N ARG A 139 12.14 -12.99 6.69
CA ARG A 139 12.55 -14.06 7.62
C ARG A 139 12.58 -13.59 9.07
N HIS A 140 12.91 -12.32 9.33
CA HIS A 140 12.95 -11.78 10.69
C HIS A 140 11.54 -11.62 11.25
N LEU A 141 10.56 -11.24 10.42
CA LEU A 141 9.15 -11.19 10.83
C LEU A 141 8.60 -12.59 11.13
N VAL A 142 8.90 -13.59 10.28
CA VAL A 142 8.51 -14.99 10.53
C VAL A 142 9.09 -15.50 11.85
N GLU A 143 10.39 -15.33 12.05
CA GLU A 143 11.07 -15.76 13.28
C GLU A 143 10.54 -15.03 14.52
N SER A 144 10.26 -13.74 14.41
CA SER A 144 9.71 -12.96 15.53
C SER A 144 8.30 -13.43 15.89
N HIS A 145 7.46 -13.73 14.90
CA HIS A 145 6.15 -14.33 15.12
C HIS A 145 6.25 -15.72 15.78
N ALA A 146 7.20 -16.56 15.34
CA ALA A 146 7.40 -17.90 15.89
C ALA A 146 7.83 -17.87 17.37
N ARG A 147 8.60 -16.84 17.78
CA ARG A 147 9.06 -16.64 19.16
C ARG A 147 7.98 -16.12 20.12
N ALA A 148 6.88 -15.60 19.59
CA ALA A 148 5.81 -15.05 20.43
C ALA A 148 5.25 -16.13 21.36
N THR A 149 5.21 -15.82 22.65
CA THR A 149 4.53 -16.61 23.68
C THR A 149 3.05 -16.21 23.75
N GLY A 150 2.18 -17.05 24.29
CA GLY A 150 0.75 -16.72 24.43
C GLY A 150 -0.02 -16.59 23.11
N ARG A 151 -1.00 -15.68 23.06
CA ARG A 151 -1.82 -15.43 21.85
C ARG A 151 -0.98 -14.69 20.80
N ARG A 152 -0.79 -15.32 19.64
CA ARG A 152 -0.05 -14.72 18.53
C ARG A 152 -0.94 -13.80 17.67
N SER A 153 -0.30 -12.98 16.84
CA SER A 153 -1.00 -12.17 15.84
C SER A 153 -1.75 -13.05 14.84
N GLU A 154 -2.94 -12.62 14.46
CA GLU A 154 -3.59 -13.07 13.22
C GLU A 154 -3.09 -12.21 12.05
N PHE A 155 -3.15 -12.73 10.82
CA PHE A 155 -2.58 -12.03 9.66
C PHE A 155 -3.59 -11.80 8.54
N MET A 156 -3.45 -10.64 7.92
CA MET A 156 -4.09 -10.29 6.65
C MET A 156 -3.01 -10.16 5.58
N ALA A 157 -3.27 -10.65 4.37
CA ALA A 157 -2.38 -10.50 3.22
C ALA A 157 -3.03 -9.60 2.17
N VAL A 158 -2.25 -8.68 1.58
CA VAL A 158 -2.78 -7.72 0.59
C VAL A 158 -3.19 -8.34 -0.75
N SER A 159 -2.87 -9.61 -0.97
CA SER A 159 -3.20 -10.39 -2.17
C SER A 159 -3.12 -11.89 -1.88
N GLU A 160 -3.70 -12.69 -2.77
CA GLU A 160 -3.55 -14.14 -2.73
C GLU A 160 -2.10 -14.57 -2.95
N HIS A 161 -1.38 -13.88 -3.84
CA HIS A 161 0.06 -14.09 -4.05
C HIS A 161 0.85 -13.92 -2.75
N THR A 162 0.60 -12.83 -2.02
CA THR A 162 1.26 -12.58 -0.72
C THR A 162 0.87 -13.65 0.29
N ARG A 163 -0.42 -14.05 0.32
CA ARG A 163 -0.92 -15.10 1.21
C ARG A 163 -0.19 -16.42 0.98
N VAL A 164 -0.07 -16.86 -0.27
CA VAL A 164 0.60 -18.11 -0.66
C VAL A 164 2.08 -18.08 -0.30
N GLN A 165 2.78 -16.98 -0.58
CA GLN A 165 4.20 -16.85 -0.24
C GLN A 165 4.44 -16.95 1.27
N TRP A 166 3.64 -16.26 2.08
CA TRP A 166 3.76 -16.27 3.54
C TRP A 166 3.30 -17.59 4.17
N ALA A 167 2.27 -18.23 3.61
CA ALA A 167 1.84 -19.57 4.05
C ALA A 167 2.96 -20.61 3.85
N ALA A 168 3.70 -20.53 2.74
CA ALA A 168 4.86 -21.40 2.50
C ALA A 168 6.00 -21.17 3.54
N ALA A 169 6.02 -20.02 4.21
CA ALA A 169 6.92 -19.70 5.30
C ALA A 169 6.34 -20.01 6.70
N GLY A 170 5.17 -20.66 6.76
CA GLY A 170 4.52 -21.06 8.02
C GLY A 170 3.66 -19.97 8.66
N VAL A 171 3.25 -18.94 7.90
CA VAL A 171 2.39 -17.86 8.38
C VAL A 171 1.08 -17.83 7.59
N ASP A 172 0.04 -18.42 8.18
CA ASP A 172 -1.31 -18.38 7.61
C ASP A 172 -1.92 -16.99 7.72
N SER A 173 -2.70 -16.60 6.71
CA SER A 173 -3.31 -15.28 6.62
C SER A 173 -4.59 -15.28 5.78
N HIS A 174 -5.42 -14.25 5.95
CA HIS A 174 -6.62 -14.00 5.15
C HIS A 174 -6.39 -12.89 4.12
N VAL A 175 -6.94 -13.03 2.92
CA VAL A 175 -6.78 -11.98 1.90
C VAL A 175 -7.62 -10.75 2.26
N LEU A 176 -6.96 -9.59 2.30
CA LEU A 176 -7.57 -8.27 2.42
C LEU A 176 -6.86 -7.32 1.46
N PRO A 177 -7.38 -7.13 0.25
CA PRO A 177 -6.78 -6.25 -0.74
C PRO A 177 -6.60 -4.82 -0.21
N ASN A 178 -5.55 -4.15 -0.66
CA ASN A 178 -5.47 -2.70 -0.44
C ASN A 178 -6.60 -1.98 -1.19
N ALA A 179 -6.89 -0.76 -0.76
CA ALA A 179 -8.00 0.01 -1.29
C ALA A 179 -7.65 1.48 -1.48
N VAL A 180 -8.46 2.12 -2.32
CA VAL A 180 -8.29 3.46 -2.84
C VAL A 180 -9.49 4.30 -2.45
N ASP A 181 -9.25 5.56 -2.09
CA ASP A 181 -10.31 6.52 -1.79
C ASP A 181 -11.03 6.93 -3.08
N PRO A 182 -12.30 6.51 -3.29
CA PRO A 182 -13.04 6.86 -4.51
C PRO A 182 -13.37 8.35 -4.61
N ASP A 183 -13.33 9.09 -3.50
CA ASP A 183 -13.60 10.53 -3.46
C ASP A 183 -12.39 11.37 -3.85
N THR A 184 -11.18 10.87 -3.62
CA THR A 184 -9.93 11.47 -4.09
C THR A 184 -9.65 11.06 -5.54
N TRP A 185 -9.73 9.76 -5.84
CA TRP A 185 -9.44 9.21 -7.17
C TRP A 185 -10.72 9.15 -8.00
N ARG A 186 -11.19 10.30 -8.48
CA ARG A 186 -12.45 10.44 -9.23
C ARG A 186 -12.31 10.05 -10.70
N LEU A 187 -13.43 9.70 -11.34
CA LEU A 187 -13.50 9.45 -12.78
C LEU A 187 -12.90 10.64 -13.53
N GLY A 188 -11.89 10.36 -14.35
CA GLY A 188 -11.22 11.34 -15.18
C GLY A 188 -11.72 11.31 -16.62
N ARG A 189 -11.52 12.43 -17.32
CA ARG A 189 -11.95 12.64 -18.71
C ARG A 189 -11.12 11.89 -19.76
N GLY A 190 -9.98 11.29 -19.38
CA GLY A 190 -8.99 10.76 -20.32
C GLY A 190 -8.17 11.85 -21.00
N GLY A 191 -7.31 11.46 -21.93
CA GLY A 191 -6.44 12.36 -22.69
C GLY A 191 -5.46 11.58 -23.56
N GLY A 192 -4.49 12.28 -24.16
CA GLY A 192 -3.55 11.67 -25.12
C GLY A 192 -2.23 11.15 -24.54
N ASP A 193 -1.85 11.64 -23.35
CA ASP A 193 -0.56 11.33 -22.71
C ASP A 193 -0.63 10.04 -21.90
N LEU A 194 0.50 9.34 -21.80
CA LEU A 194 0.70 8.23 -20.88
C LEU A 194 1.10 8.75 -19.50
N VAL A 195 0.79 7.97 -18.46
CA VAL A 195 1.29 8.22 -17.11
C VAL A 195 2.02 7.01 -16.57
N TRP A 196 3.13 7.27 -15.87
CA TRP A 196 3.73 6.33 -14.95
C TRP A 196 3.78 7.01 -13.59
N PHE A 197 3.43 6.29 -12.53
CA PHE A 197 3.56 6.84 -11.19
C PHE A 197 3.91 5.80 -10.14
N GLY A 198 4.69 6.23 -9.16
CA GLY A 198 5.25 5.37 -8.14
C GLY A 198 6.61 5.88 -7.65
N ARG A 199 7.22 5.11 -6.75
CA ARG A 199 8.58 5.40 -6.26
C ARG A 199 9.57 5.21 -7.41
N ILE A 200 10.44 6.19 -7.66
CA ILE A 200 11.49 6.07 -8.68
C ILE A 200 12.66 5.30 -8.06
N VAL A 201 12.64 3.98 -8.29
CA VAL A 201 13.56 2.99 -7.73
C VAL A 201 13.71 1.83 -8.73
N PRO A 202 14.79 1.03 -8.64
CA PRO A 202 15.02 -0.09 -9.54
C PRO A 202 13.86 -1.08 -9.61
N GLU A 203 13.22 -1.43 -8.49
CA GLU A 203 12.16 -2.44 -8.48
C GLU A 203 10.86 -1.99 -9.18
N LYS A 204 10.68 -0.69 -9.40
CA LYS A 204 9.51 -0.11 -10.10
C LYS A 204 9.80 0.23 -11.57
N ALA A 205 11.07 0.21 -11.94
CA ALA A 205 11.58 0.29 -13.31
C ALA A 205 10.94 1.33 -14.26
N PRO A 206 10.78 2.63 -13.89
CA PRO A 206 10.19 3.65 -14.78
C PRO A 206 10.87 3.78 -16.16
N HIS A 207 12.16 3.44 -16.27
CA HIS A 207 12.86 3.38 -17.56
C HIS A 207 12.19 2.46 -18.59
N LEU A 208 11.52 1.39 -18.15
CA LEU A 208 10.78 0.51 -19.05
C LEU A 208 9.52 1.19 -19.59
N ALA A 209 8.87 2.04 -18.78
CA ALA A 209 7.74 2.83 -19.23
C ALA A 209 8.17 3.92 -20.25
N ILE A 210 9.38 4.45 -20.12
CA ILE A 210 9.98 5.36 -21.10
C ILE A 210 10.13 4.67 -22.46
N GLU A 211 10.61 3.42 -22.48
CA GLU A 211 10.73 2.66 -23.73
C GLU A 211 9.36 2.35 -24.37
N VAL A 212 8.34 2.02 -23.56
CA VAL A 212 6.95 1.90 -24.05
C VAL A 212 6.47 3.20 -24.69
N ALA A 213 6.70 4.33 -24.03
CA ALA A 213 6.26 5.64 -24.52
C ALA A 213 6.92 6.03 -25.85
N LYS A 214 8.24 5.81 -25.96
CA LYS A 214 9.00 6.01 -27.21
C LYS A 214 8.43 5.16 -28.34
N ARG A 215 8.16 3.88 -28.07
CA ARG A 215 7.61 2.94 -29.06
C ARG A 215 6.21 3.35 -29.54
N LEU A 216 5.38 3.88 -28.64
CA LEU A 216 4.04 4.37 -28.98
C LEU A 216 4.03 5.77 -29.61
N GLY A 217 5.18 6.48 -29.61
CA GLY A 217 5.24 7.88 -30.05
C GLY A 217 4.38 8.81 -29.21
N ARG A 218 4.22 8.53 -27.91
CA ARG A 218 3.36 9.30 -26.99
C ARG A 218 4.17 9.97 -25.89
N THR A 219 3.67 11.10 -25.41
CA THR A 219 4.22 11.76 -24.21
C THR A 219 4.01 10.87 -23.00
N LEU A 220 5.01 10.76 -22.13
CA LEU A 220 4.92 10.13 -20.81
C LEU A 220 5.14 11.17 -19.72
N VAL A 221 4.23 11.19 -18.74
CA VAL A 221 4.43 11.92 -17.49
C VAL A 221 4.74 10.94 -16.37
N ILE A 222 5.93 11.08 -15.78
CA ILE A 222 6.43 10.31 -14.64
C ILE A 222 6.13 11.12 -13.36
N ALA A 223 5.46 10.53 -12.38
CA ALA A 223 5.15 11.20 -11.11
C ALA A 223 5.51 10.33 -9.90
N GLY A 224 6.09 10.93 -8.88
CA GLY A 224 6.47 10.27 -7.63
C GLY A 224 7.80 10.77 -7.08
N ARG A 225 8.09 10.42 -5.82
CA ARG A 225 9.38 10.78 -5.22
C ARG A 225 10.50 9.92 -5.78
N ILE A 226 11.70 10.50 -5.80
CA ILE A 226 12.93 9.74 -5.98
C ILE A 226 13.20 8.95 -4.70
N GLY A 227 13.32 7.64 -4.82
CA GLY A 227 13.69 6.74 -3.72
C GLY A 227 15.11 6.20 -3.82
N ASP A 228 15.76 6.46 -4.95
CA ASP A 228 17.12 6.08 -5.28
C ASP A 228 17.66 7.11 -6.29
N ASP A 229 18.51 8.01 -5.81
CA ASP A 229 19.07 9.11 -6.62
C ASP A 229 19.98 8.58 -7.73
N ASP A 230 20.81 7.57 -7.44
CA ASP A 230 21.75 7.00 -8.41
C ASP A 230 21.00 6.33 -9.57
N TYR A 231 19.91 5.64 -9.25
CA TYR A 231 19.03 5.05 -10.23
C TYR A 231 18.33 6.11 -11.09
N ALA A 232 17.79 7.17 -10.47
CA ALA A 232 17.12 8.25 -11.19
C ALA A 232 18.07 8.97 -12.15
N ASP A 233 19.27 9.32 -11.67
CA ASP A 233 20.32 10.00 -12.44
C ASP A 233 20.79 9.17 -13.64
N ARG A 234 20.85 7.84 -13.48
CA ARG A 234 21.29 6.94 -14.54
C ARG A 234 20.19 6.63 -15.57
N HIS A 235 18.95 6.45 -15.13
CA HIS A 235 17.92 5.82 -15.97
C HIS A 235 16.72 6.70 -16.32
N VAL A 236 16.45 7.76 -15.55
CA VAL A 236 15.26 8.61 -15.74
C VAL A 236 15.67 10.00 -16.23
N VAL A 237 16.58 10.67 -15.51
CA VAL A 237 17.02 12.04 -15.80
C VAL A 237 17.52 12.20 -17.25
N PRO A 238 18.35 11.29 -17.80
CA PRO A 238 18.88 11.45 -19.16
C PRO A 238 17.82 11.38 -20.27
N ALA A 239 16.64 10.81 -19.96
CA ALA A 239 15.56 10.66 -20.92
C ALA A 239 14.55 11.81 -20.90
N LEU A 240 14.66 12.76 -19.95
CA LEU A 240 13.72 13.86 -19.82
C LEU A 240 13.82 14.84 -21.00
N GLY A 241 12.68 15.35 -21.44
CA GLY A 241 12.55 16.27 -22.58
C GLY A 241 11.09 16.57 -22.91
N ASP A 242 10.80 16.96 -24.15
CA ASP A 242 9.44 17.36 -24.55
C ASP A 242 8.42 16.22 -24.41
N SER A 243 8.84 14.99 -24.75
CA SER A 243 8.01 13.78 -24.73
C SER A 243 8.07 12.99 -23.42
N ILE A 244 9.07 13.19 -22.57
CA ILE A 244 9.20 12.49 -21.28
C ILE A 244 9.37 13.52 -20.17
N ARG A 245 8.37 13.64 -19.30
CA ARG A 245 8.30 14.71 -18.30
C ARG A 245 8.28 14.14 -16.89
N TYR A 246 9.03 14.74 -15.99
CA TYR A 246 8.99 14.42 -14.56
C TYR A 246 8.18 15.47 -13.79
N ALA A 247 7.11 15.04 -13.12
CA ALA A 247 6.19 15.90 -12.38
C ALA A 247 6.52 16.03 -10.88
N GLY A 248 7.59 15.40 -10.41
CA GLY A 248 7.92 15.38 -8.98
C GLY A 248 6.96 14.53 -8.15
N GLN A 249 7.06 14.66 -6.83
CA GLN A 249 6.07 14.10 -5.90
C GLN A 249 4.83 15.00 -5.86
N LEU A 250 3.68 14.45 -6.28
CA LEU A 250 2.40 15.15 -6.28
C LEU A 250 1.57 14.80 -5.04
N SER A 251 0.71 15.73 -4.62
CA SER A 251 -0.36 15.39 -3.66
C SER A 251 -1.35 14.38 -4.26
N PRO A 252 -2.09 13.61 -3.44
CA PRO A 252 -3.07 12.64 -3.96
C PRO A 252 -4.08 13.24 -4.94
N VAL A 253 -4.56 14.47 -4.69
CA VAL A 253 -5.51 15.15 -5.58
C VAL A 253 -4.85 15.56 -6.90
N GLN A 254 -3.61 16.05 -6.88
CA GLN A 254 -2.87 16.39 -8.10
C GLN A 254 -2.53 15.15 -8.92
N LEU A 255 -2.13 14.05 -8.25
CA LEU A 255 -1.84 12.78 -8.88
C LEU A 255 -3.09 12.18 -9.52
N ALA A 256 -4.22 12.10 -8.81
CA ALA A 256 -5.49 11.64 -9.36
C ALA A 256 -5.93 12.45 -10.58
N ARG A 257 -5.72 13.78 -10.58
CA ARG A 257 -5.99 14.64 -11.75
C ARG A 257 -5.08 14.34 -12.93
N LEU A 258 -3.79 14.07 -12.70
CA LEU A 258 -2.84 13.65 -13.73
C LEU A 258 -3.26 12.29 -14.32
N VAL A 259 -3.52 11.32 -13.45
CA VAL A 259 -3.88 9.96 -13.86
C VAL A 259 -5.21 9.94 -14.59
N GLY A 260 -6.22 10.68 -14.11
CA GLY A 260 -7.54 10.77 -14.74
C GLY A 260 -7.57 11.52 -16.08
N ARG A 261 -6.54 12.29 -16.42
CA ARG A 261 -6.39 12.93 -17.76
C ARG A 261 -5.47 12.17 -18.71
N SER A 262 -5.02 10.98 -18.32
CA SER A 262 -4.10 10.17 -19.12
C SER A 262 -4.85 9.14 -19.97
N ALA A 263 -4.26 8.81 -21.10
CA ALA A 263 -4.74 7.78 -22.03
C ALA A 263 -4.67 6.40 -21.40
N CYS A 264 -3.52 6.09 -20.78
CA CYS A 264 -3.22 4.82 -20.16
C CYS A 264 -2.16 5.01 -19.07
N SER A 265 -2.26 4.21 -18.01
CA SER A 265 -1.22 4.08 -16.99
C SER A 265 -0.31 2.91 -17.33
N ILE A 266 1.00 3.18 -17.44
CA ILE A 266 2.02 2.17 -17.66
C ILE A 266 2.63 1.78 -16.32
N SER A 267 2.45 0.53 -15.91
CA SER A 267 3.01 -0.03 -14.67
C SER A 267 4.11 -1.02 -15.03
N THR A 268 5.29 -0.88 -14.43
CA THR A 268 6.48 -1.67 -14.82
C THR A 268 7.20 -2.31 -13.64
N PRO A 269 6.51 -3.01 -12.72
CA PRO A 269 7.18 -3.68 -11.61
C PRO A 269 8.20 -4.70 -12.14
N ALA A 270 9.44 -4.56 -11.69
CA ALA A 270 10.55 -5.45 -12.00
C ALA A 270 10.86 -6.40 -10.82
N TRP A 271 9.84 -6.72 -10.03
CA TRP A 271 9.88 -7.59 -8.86
C TRP A 271 8.52 -8.26 -8.67
N GLU A 272 8.45 -9.25 -7.77
CA GLU A 272 7.16 -9.84 -7.36
C GLU A 272 6.39 -8.83 -6.50
N GLU A 273 5.64 -7.96 -7.16
CA GLU A 273 4.86 -6.91 -6.51
C GLU A 273 3.77 -7.53 -5.60
N PRO A 274 3.73 -7.23 -4.29
CA PRO A 274 2.75 -7.83 -3.39
C PRO A 274 1.31 -7.53 -3.79
N PHE A 275 1.01 -6.30 -4.22
CA PHE A 275 -0.34 -5.89 -4.65
C PHE A 275 -0.30 -4.98 -5.88
N GLY A 276 0.37 -3.83 -5.78
CA GLY A 276 0.43 -2.83 -6.86
C GLY A 276 -0.70 -1.79 -6.80
N LEU A 277 -0.73 -0.98 -5.73
CA LEU A 277 -1.78 0.02 -5.46
C LEU A 277 -2.01 1.03 -6.61
N VAL A 278 -0.97 1.30 -7.40
CA VAL A 278 -1.05 2.20 -8.56
C VAL A 278 -2.08 1.75 -9.60
N ALA A 279 -2.29 0.43 -9.76
CA ALA A 279 -3.27 -0.08 -10.70
C ALA A 279 -4.71 0.24 -10.26
N PRO A 280 -5.17 -0.13 -9.05
CA PRO A 280 -6.48 0.29 -8.54
C PRO A 280 -6.66 1.81 -8.50
N GLU A 281 -5.61 2.58 -8.22
CA GLU A 281 -5.64 4.05 -8.27
C GLU A 281 -5.98 4.58 -9.67
N ALA A 282 -5.31 4.07 -10.71
CA ALA A 282 -5.62 4.41 -12.09
C ALA A 282 -6.99 3.91 -12.57
N LEU A 283 -7.35 2.67 -12.22
CA LEU A 283 -8.65 2.09 -12.56
C LEU A 283 -9.79 2.86 -11.88
N MET A 284 -9.60 3.35 -10.66
CA MET A 284 -10.58 4.21 -9.98
C MET A 284 -10.82 5.50 -10.78
N CYS A 285 -9.79 6.06 -11.41
CA CYS A 285 -9.92 7.20 -12.32
C CYS A 285 -10.54 6.86 -13.70
N GLY A 286 -10.89 5.59 -13.94
CA GLY A 286 -11.33 5.08 -15.24
C GLY A 286 -10.21 5.08 -16.28
N THR A 287 -8.94 5.20 -15.85
CA THR A 287 -7.78 5.16 -16.74
C THR A 287 -7.35 3.70 -16.90
N PRO A 288 -7.28 3.18 -18.15
CA PRO A 288 -6.85 1.81 -18.37
C PRO A 288 -5.38 1.63 -17.96
N VAL A 289 -5.02 0.42 -17.58
CA VAL A 289 -3.70 0.08 -17.06
C VAL A 289 -3.08 -1.04 -17.89
N VAL A 290 -1.80 -0.92 -18.22
CA VAL A 290 -1.01 -2.09 -18.59
C VAL A 290 0.08 -2.33 -17.57
N SER A 291 0.37 -3.60 -17.30
CA SER A 291 1.46 -3.97 -16.39
C SER A 291 2.19 -5.24 -16.80
N PHE A 292 3.40 -5.46 -16.30
CA PHE A 292 3.97 -6.80 -16.33
C PHE A 292 3.18 -7.77 -15.44
N ALA A 293 3.06 -9.01 -15.88
CA ALA A 293 2.41 -10.11 -15.18
C ALA A 293 3.32 -10.67 -14.07
N VAL A 294 3.38 -9.96 -12.93
CA VAL A 294 4.20 -10.33 -11.76
C VAL A 294 3.37 -10.20 -10.48
N GLY A 295 3.65 -11.04 -9.48
CA GLY A 295 3.04 -10.94 -8.16
C GLY A 295 1.51 -10.83 -8.13
N GLY A 296 1.01 -10.07 -7.16
CA GLY A 296 -0.40 -9.80 -6.95
C GLY A 296 -1.05 -8.88 -8.00
N VAL A 297 -0.25 -8.29 -8.90
CA VAL A 297 -0.76 -7.46 -10.00
C VAL A 297 -1.64 -8.26 -10.96
N THR A 298 -1.35 -9.55 -11.11
CA THR A 298 -2.12 -10.47 -11.96
C THR A 298 -3.55 -10.68 -11.45
N GLU A 299 -3.76 -10.64 -10.14
CA GLU A 299 -5.09 -10.73 -9.52
C GLU A 299 -5.94 -9.50 -9.83
N ILE A 300 -5.31 -8.32 -9.85
CA ILE A 300 -5.98 -7.06 -10.20
C ILE A 300 -6.39 -7.09 -11.67
N ALA A 301 -5.51 -7.55 -12.55
CA ALA A 301 -5.80 -7.70 -13.97
C ALA A 301 -6.96 -8.68 -14.21
N ALA A 302 -6.93 -9.86 -13.58
CA ALA A 302 -8.00 -10.86 -13.70
C ALA A 302 -9.36 -10.36 -13.18
N ALA A 303 -9.36 -9.41 -12.25
CA ALA A 303 -10.54 -8.79 -11.66
C ALA A 303 -10.99 -7.48 -12.34
N SER A 304 -10.32 -7.06 -13.42
CA SER A 304 -10.53 -5.76 -14.06
C SER A 304 -10.98 -5.91 -15.51
N VAL A 305 -11.78 -4.94 -15.97
CA VAL A 305 -12.16 -4.82 -17.38
C VAL A 305 -11.25 -3.88 -18.17
N GLY A 306 -10.40 -3.11 -17.48
CA GLY A 306 -9.53 -2.08 -18.07
C GLY A 306 -8.06 -2.28 -17.77
N MET A 307 -7.65 -3.49 -17.44
CA MET A 307 -6.27 -3.82 -17.17
C MET A 307 -5.84 -5.03 -17.97
N GLU A 308 -4.72 -4.90 -18.68
CA GLU A 308 -4.07 -6.01 -19.38
C GLU A 308 -2.65 -6.19 -18.86
N THR A 309 -2.11 -7.40 -19.02
CA THR A 309 -0.74 -7.72 -18.64
C THR A 309 0.07 -8.27 -19.80
N ALA A 310 1.38 -8.05 -19.74
CA ALA A 310 2.36 -8.63 -20.64
C ALA A 310 3.39 -9.46 -19.84
N PRO A 311 4.07 -10.43 -20.47
CA PRO A 311 5.22 -11.10 -19.86
C PRO A 311 6.24 -10.10 -19.33
N ARG A 312 6.90 -10.45 -18.22
CA ARG A 312 7.91 -9.57 -17.59
C ARG A 312 8.99 -9.19 -18.60
N ASN A 313 9.30 -7.89 -18.66
CA ASN A 313 10.27 -7.28 -19.58
C ASN A 313 9.92 -7.34 -21.07
N ASP A 314 8.73 -7.82 -21.46
CA ASP A 314 8.28 -7.73 -22.85
C ASP A 314 7.68 -6.35 -23.13
N ILE A 315 8.54 -5.40 -23.50
CA ILE A 315 8.17 -4.02 -23.84
C ILE A 315 7.31 -3.96 -25.10
N SER A 316 7.51 -4.92 -26.02
CA SER A 316 6.75 -4.98 -27.26
C SER A 316 5.29 -5.27 -26.98
N GLU A 317 5.04 -6.38 -26.29
CA GLU A 317 3.69 -6.77 -25.92
C GLU A 317 3.06 -5.74 -24.98
N LEU A 318 3.80 -5.20 -24.00
CA LEU A 318 3.27 -4.18 -23.11
C LEU A 318 2.80 -2.92 -23.86
N ALA A 319 3.52 -2.49 -24.89
CA ALA A 319 3.14 -1.37 -25.75
C ALA A 319 1.91 -1.71 -26.62
N ASP A 320 1.87 -2.90 -27.22
CA ASP A 320 0.75 -3.33 -28.07
C ASP A 320 -0.56 -3.42 -27.26
N ARG A 321 -0.49 -3.94 -26.02
CA ARG A 321 -1.61 -3.98 -25.06
C ARG A 321 -2.08 -2.57 -24.69
N ALA A 322 -1.15 -1.64 -24.48
CA ALA A 322 -1.49 -0.25 -24.16
C ALA A 322 -2.20 0.42 -25.33
N ALA A 323 -1.71 0.22 -26.56
CA ALA A 323 -2.34 0.74 -27.77
C ALA A 323 -3.78 0.22 -27.92
N GLY A 324 -4.00 -1.09 -27.68
CA GLY A 324 -5.34 -1.70 -27.73
C GLY A 324 -6.31 -1.13 -26.71
N LEU A 325 -5.89 -0.94 -25.45
CA LEU A 325 -6.74 -0.34 -24.42
C LEU A 325 -7.05 1.14 -24.67
N ILE A 326 -6.08 1.90 -25.20
CA ILE A 326 -6.28 3.31 -25.59
C ILE A 326 -7.33 3.38 -26.70
N ASP A 327 -7.14 2.61 -27.76
CA ASP A 327 -8.05 2.58 -28.90
C ASP A 327 -9.47 2.13 -28.51
N ARG A 328 -9.61 1.15 -27.61
CA ARG A 328 -10.92 0.78 -27.05
C ARG A 328 -11.56 1.93 -26.28
N THR A 329 -10.77 2.66 -25.48
CA THR A 329 -11.26 3.82 -24.72
C THR A 329 -11.69 4.96 -25.63
N ASP A 330 -10.99 5.17 -26.74
CA ASP A 330 -11.32 6.21 -27.72
C ASP A 330 -12.62 5.90 -28.49
N ARG A 331 -12.91 4.61 -28.73
CA ARG A 331 -14.13 4.15 -29.42
C ARG A 331 -15.36 4.01 -28.52
N ASP A 332 -15.16 3.70 -27.25
CA ASP A 332 -16.24 3.48 -26.28
C ASP A 332 -16.14 4.46 -25.09
N PRO A 333 -16.90 5.57 -25.12
CA PRO A 333 -16.95 6.54 -24.03
C PRO A 333 -17.41 5.97 -22.69
N GLU A 334 -18.16 4.85 -22.68
CA GLU A 334 -18.62 4.21 -21.45
C GLU A 334 -17.55 3.32 -20.80
N PHE A 335 -16.53 2.92 -21.56
CA PHE A 335 -15.51 1.99 -21.08
C PHE A 335 -14.81 2.51 -19.82
N ARG A 336 -14.46 3.81 -19.75
CA ARG A 336 -13.87 4.42 -18.54
C ARG A 336 -14.80 4.33 -17.32
N ARG A 337 -16.12 4.45 -17.52
CA ARG A 337 -17.11 4.30 -16.43
C ARG A 337 -17.19 2.84 -15.98
N ALA A 338 -17.15 1.89 -16.91
CA ALA A 338 -17.11 0.46 -16.61
C ALA A 338 -15.84 0.08 -15.82
N ILE A 339 -14.67 0.59 -16.23
CA ILE A 339 -13.40 0.42 -15.52
C ILE A 339 -13.53 0.89 -14.08
N ARG A 340 -14.00 2.13 -13.88
CA ARG A 340 -14.20 2.68 -12.54
C ARG A 340 -15.20 1.86 -11.72
N GLY A 341 -16.33 1.47 -12.31
CA GLY A 341 -17.37 0.71 -11.62
C GLY A 341 -16.84 -0.63 -11.07
N ALA A 342 -16.05 -1.35 -11.89
CA ALA A 342 -15.38 -2.58 -11.46
C ALA A 342 -14.35 -2.33 -10.36
N ALA A 343 -13.59 -1.23 -10.43
CA ALA A 343 -12.63 -0.87 -9.39
C ALA A 343 -13.30 -0.48 -8.07
N GLN A 344 -14.39 0.29 -8.11
CA GLN A 344 -15.11 0.75 -6.93
C GLN A 344 -15.73 -0.39 -6.12
N SER A 345 -16.25 -1.42 -6.79
CA SER A 345 -16.89 -2.56 -6.12
C SER A 345 -15.91 -3.47 -5.37
N ARG A 346 -14.61 -3.43 -5.73
CA ARG A 346 -13.57 -4.31 -5.17
C ARG A 346 -12.55 -3.59 -4.31
N TYR A 347 -12.09 -2.42 -4.77
CA TYR A 347 -10.91 -1.74 -4.22
C TYR A 347 -11.23 -0.38 -3.61
N SER A 348 -12.48 -0.12 -3.22
CA SER A 348 -12.82 1.13 -2.53
C SER A 348 -12.59 1.03 -1.02
N LEU A 349 -12.20 2.14 -0.39
CA LEU A 349 -12.01 2.18 1.06
C LEU A 349 -13.22 1.67 1.86
N PRO A 350 -14.48 2.01 1.53
CA PRO A 350 -15.63 1.49 2.27
C PRO A 350 -15.73 -0.05 2.26
N VAL A 351 -15.41 -0.69 1.13
CA VAL A 351 -15.41 -2.15 0.97
C VAL A 351 -14.32 -2.76 1.85
N ARG A 352 -13.07 -2.27 1.74
CA ARG A 352 -11.97 -2.77 2.57
C ARG A 352 -12.22 -2.56 4.06
N THR A 353 -12.67 -1.38 4.48
CA THR A 353 -12.88 -1.08 5.90
C THR A 353 -13.97 -1.98 6.49
N ALA A 354 -15.04 -2.28 5.74
CA ALA A 354 -16.06 -3.23 6.20
C ALA A 354 -15.49 -4.65 6.40
N ALA A 355 -14.66 -5.13 5.47
CA ALA A 355 -13.99 -6.43 5.61
C ALA A 355 -12.98 -6.46 6.77
N LEU A 356 -12.28 -5.35 7.01
CA LEU A 356 -11.37 -5.23 8.15
C LEU A 356 -12.12 -5.25 9.49
N GLU A 357 -13.23 -4.52 9.60
CA GLU A 357 -14.09 -4.54 10.80
C GLU A 357 -14.70 -5.92 11.06
N GLU A 358 -15.05 -6.66 10.00
CA GLU A 358 -15.45 -8.08 10.12
C GLU A 358 -14.34 -8.89 10.77
N ARG A 359 -13.11 -8.75 10.28
CA ARG A 359 -11.99 -9.48 10.86
C ARG A 359 -11.77 -9.11 12.32
N PHE A 360 -11.84 -7.83 12.64
CA PHE A 360 -11.71 -7.36 14.02
C PHE A 360 -12.74 -8.02 14.93
N ARG A 361 -13.99 -8.16 14.48
CA ARG A 361 -15.04 -8.87 15.22
C ARG A 361 -14.74 -10.36 15.39
N THR A 362 -14.28 -11.06 14.35
CA THR A 362 -13.86 -12.47 14.45
C THR A 362 -12.75 -12.65 15.49
N VAL A 363 -11.75 -11.77 15.49
CA VAL A 363 -10.60 -11.83 16.43
C VAL A 363 -11.09 -11.63 17.87
N LEU A 364 -12.04 -10.71 18.08
CA LEU A 364 -12.59 -10.39 19.40
C LEU A 364 -13.51 -11.47 19.95
N ALA A 365 -14.32 -12.12 19.11
CA ALA A 365 -15.19 -13.24 19.51
C ALA A 365 -14.39 -14.47 19.97
N GLY A 366 -13.17 -14.64 19.45
CA GLY A 366 -12.31 -15.77 19.77
C GLY A 366 -12.82 -17.09 19.17
N PRO A 367 -12.13 -18.22 19.42
CA PRO A 367 -12.47 -19.50 18.79
C PRO A 367 -13.78 -20.15 19.28
N ALA A 368 -14.37 -19.69 20.39
CA ALA A 368 -15.49 -20.38 21.04
C ALA A 368 -16.88 -20.08 20.45
N GLU A 369 -17.07 -18.95 19.74
CA GLU A 369 -18.37 -18.58 19.14
C GLU A 369 -18.49 -18.96 17.66
N ALA A 370 -17.40 -19.36 17.00
CA ALA A 370 -17.41 -19.71 15.58
C ALA A 370 -18.07 -21.09 15.31
N GLU A 371 -18.11 -21.98 16.29
CA GLU A 371 -18.80 -23.29 16.19
C GLU A 371 -20.31 -23.19 16.41
N GLU A 372 -20.81 -22.19 17.14
CA GLU A 372 -22.24 -21.99 17.40
C GLU A 372 -22.99 -21.30 16.23
N VAL A 373 -22.26 -20.62 15.34
CA VAL A 373 -22.83 -20.03 14.10
C VAL A 373 -22.76 -21.02 12.92
N ALA A 374 -22.04 -22.13 13.07
CA ALA A 374 -21.90 -23.19 12.08
C ALA A 374 -22.76 -24.45 12.37
N ALA A 375 -23.53 -24.43 13.46
CA ALA A 375 -24.55 -25.42 13.82
C ALA A 375 -25.96 -24.85 13.60
#